data_AF-A0A147ECM7-F1
#
_entry.id   AF-A0A147ECM7-F1
#
_cell.length_a   1.000
_cell.length_b   1.000
_cell.length_c   1.000
_cell.angle_alpha   90.00
_cell.angle_beta   90.00
_cell.angle_gamma   90.00
#
_symmetry.space_group_name_H-M   'P 1'
#
loop_
_entity.id
_entity.type
_entity.pdbx_description
1 polymer ?
#
loop_
_entity_poly.entity_id
_entity_poly.type
_entity_poly.pdbx_seq_one_letter_code
_entity_poly.pdbx_strand_id
1 'polypeptide(L)'
;MLTATRLAVWGDPIDHSRSPSLHAAAYRELGLDWDYGRERVGEAAFPTRIEELDASWRGLSLTMPLKQVAARTAVALDDDARLTGAVNTFLLAPEGPLGFNTDVGGLARALDEVGVRDPGVIR
;
A
#
# COMPACT_ATOMS: atom_id res chain seq x y z
N MET A 1 21.67 17.93 1.70
CA MET A 1 20.58 17.65 0.74
C MET A 1 19.45 17.05 1.55
N LEU A 2 18.25 17.65 1.55
CA LEU A 2 17.08 16.94 2.07
C LEU A 2 16.85 15.78 1.10
N THR A 3 17.04 14.55 1.56
CA THR A 3 16.74 13.35 0.77
C THR A 3 15.26 13.36 0.44
N ALA A 4 14.91 13.28 -0.84
CA ALA A 4 13.52 13.19 -1.28
C ALA A 4 12.81 12.03 -0.55
N THR A 5 11.55 12.24 -0.17
CA THR A 5 10.75 11.20 0.48
C THR A 5 10.33 10.16 -0.55
N ARG A 6 10.62 8.88 -0.27
CA ARG A 6 10.41 7.77 -1.21
C ARG A 6 9.21 6.92 -0.82
N LEU A 7 8.40 6.62 -1.82
CA LEU A 7 7.33 5.64 -1.76
C LEU A 7 7.41 4.75 -2.99
N ALA A 8 6.82 3.56 -2.92
CA ALA A 8 6.69 2.69 -4.09
C ALA A 8 5.52 1.73 -3.95
N VAL A 9 5.12 1.16 -5.08
CA VAL A 9 4.28 -0.04 -5.12
C VAL A 9 5.15 -1.28 -5.29
N TRP A 10 4.98 -2.27 -4.42
CA TRP A 10 5.68 -3.55 -4.48
C TRP A 10 4.72 -4.69 -4.86
N GLY A 11 5.21 -5.61 -5.68
CA GLY A 11 4.48 -6.83 -6.06
C GLY A 11 5.20 -7.61 -7.17
N ASP A 12 4.60 -8.70 -7.62
CA ASP A 12 5.14 -9.49 -8.72
C ASP A 12 3.99 -10.22 -9.46
N PRO A 13 3.69 -9.88 -10.73
CA PRO A 13 4.32 -8.85 -11.57
C PRO A 13 3.90 -7.42 -11.18
N ILE A 14 4.76 -6.42 -11.45
CA ILE A 14 4.52 -5.02 -11.05
C ILE A 14 4.49 -4.01 -12.21
N ASP A 15 4.96 -4.39 -13.40
CA ASP A 15 5.23 -3.45 -14.50
C ASP A 15 3.97 -2.73 -15.01
N HIS A 16 2.80 -3.37 -14.88
CA HIS A 16 1.51 -2.81 -15.28
C HIS A 16 0.91 -1.83 -14.27
N SER A 17 1.54 -1.64 -13.10
CA SER A 17 0.99 -0.75 -12.09
C SER A 17 0.95 0.70 -12.55
N ARG A 18 -0.25 1.27 -12.49
CA ARG A 18 -0.53 2.69 -12.78
C ARG A 18 -0.34 3.60 -11.55
N SER A 19 -0.14 3.02 -10.36
CA SER A 19 0.05 3.78 -9.12
C SER A 19 1.16 4.83 -9.22
N PRO A 20 2.33 4.57 -9.84
CA PRO A 20 3.36 5.60 -9.99
C PRO A 20 2.87 6.87 -10.69
N SER A 21 2.14 6.74 -11.80
CA SER A 21 1.60 7.90 -12.51
C SER A 21 0.51 8.61 -11.71
N LEU A 22 -0.32 7.87 -10.99
CA LEU A 22 -1.38 8.43 -10.14
C LEU A 22 -0.79 9.24 -8.98
N HIS A 23 0.15 8.65 -8.23
CA HIS A 23 0.77 9.31 -7.09
C HIS A 23 1.65 10.49 -7.52
N ALA A 24 2.44 10.36 -8.60
CA ALA A 24 3.21 11.47 -9.12
C ALA A 24 2.32 12.65 -9.58
N ALA A 25 1.13 12.38 -10.11
CA ALA A 25 0.17 13.44 -10.42
C ALA A 25 -0.35 14.12 -9.14
N ALA A 26 -0.73 13.35 -8.13
CA ALA A 26 -1.18 13.88 -6.84
C ALA A 26 -0.09 14.70 -6.12
N TYR A 27 1.16 14.23 -6.12
CA TYR A 27 2.26 14.91 -5.46
C TYR A 27 2.59 16.26 -6.12
N ARG A 28 2.53 16.34 -7.45
CA ARG A 28 2.66 17.62 -8.16
C ARG A 28 1.56 18.61 -7.79
N GLU A 29 0.32 18.15 -7.72
CA GLU A 29 -0.81 19.01 -7.33
C GLU A 29 -0.69 19.50 -5.88
N LEU A 30 -0.17 18.66 -4.99
CA LEU A 30 0.02 18.97 -3.57
C LEU A 30 1.33 19.72 -3.26
N GLY A 31 2.19 19.95 -4.26
CA GLY A 31 3.49 20.59 -4.06
C GLY A 31 4.49 19.75 -3.25
N LEU A 32 4.35 18.42 -3.27
CA LEU A 32 5.21 17.49 -2.54
C LEU A 32 6.38 17.03 -3.43
N ASP A 33 7.61 17.27 -2.97
CA ASP A 33 8.85 16.81 -3.62
C ASP A 33 9.17 15.35 -3.23
N TRP A 34 8.25 14.46 -3.57
CA TRP A 34 8.28 13.04 -3.20
C TRP A 34 8.33 12.16 -4.44
N ASP A 35 9.02 11.03 -4.33
CA ASP A 35 9.12 10.04 -5.39
C ASP A 35 8.15 8.88 -5.15
N TYR A 36 7.47 8.43 -6.21
CA TYR A 36 6.68 7.20 -6.19
C TYR A 36 7.14 6.23 -7.28
N GLY A 37 7.80 5.15 -6.89
CA GLY A 37 8.33 4.13 -7.78
C GLY A 37 7.49 2.86 -7.87
N ARG A 38 8.06 1.86 -8.55
CA ARG A 38 7.58 0.48 -8.53
C ARG A 38 8.77 -0.45 -8.30
N GLU A 39 8.59 -1.51 -7.51
CA GLU A 39 9.61 -2.54 -7.33
C GLU A 39 9.01 -3.93 -7.45
N ARG A 40 9.72 -4.81 -8.16
CA ARG A 40 9.33 -6.21 -8.28
C ARG A 40 9.83 -6.96 -7.05
N VAL A 41 8.91 -7.38 -6.19
CA VAL A 41 9.22 -8.11 -4.95
C VAL A 41 8.22 -9.25 -4.81
N GLY A 42 8.73 -10.48 -4.68
CA GLY A 42 7.93 -11.67 -4.37
C GLY A 42 7.90 -11.95 -2.87
N GLU A 43 6.97 -12.82 -2.43
CA GLU A 43 6.76 -13.09 -0.99
C GLU A 43 8.02 -13.58 -0.26
N ALA A 44 8.83 -14.42 -0.91
CA ALA A 44 10.03 -15.00 -0.30
C ALA A 44 11.11 -13.94 0.01
N ALA A 45 11.24 -12.91 -0.83
CA ALA A 45 12.21 -11.84 -0.63
C ALA A 45 11.67 -10.71 0.25
N PHE A 46 10.36 -10.65 0.46
CA PHE A 46 9.70 -9.52 1.10
C PHE A 46 10.26 -9.14 2.48
N PRO A 47 10.44 -10.07 3.44
CA PRO A 47 10.94 -9.70 4.77
C PRO A 47 12.34 -9.05 4.72
N THR A 48 13.26 -9.65 3.97
CA THR A 48 14.62 -9.11 3.80
C THR A 48 14.61 -7.75 3.10
N ARG A 49 13.77 -7.57 2.07
CA ARG A 49 13.66 -6.30 1.35
C ARG A 49 13.14 -5.17 2.23
N ILE A 50 12.24 -5.46 3.18
CA ILE A 50 11.76 -4.48 4.16
C ILE A 50 12.89 -4.03 5.10
N GLU A 51 13.76 -4.96 5.54
CA GLU A 51 14.89 -4.65 6.42
C GLU A 51 15.97 -3.79 5.75
N GLU A 52 16.04 -3.81 4.41
CA GLU A 52 16.98 -3.00 3.61
C GLU A 52 16.54 -1.53 3.44
N LEU A 53 15.33 -1.17 3.87
CA LEU A 53 14.81 0.18 3.73
C LEU A 53 15.49 1.15 4.71
N ASP A 54 15.99 2.25 4.17
CA ASP A 54 16.52 3.35 4.97
C ASP A 54 15.44 4.37 5.36
N ALA A 55 15.83 5.40 6.11
CA ALA A 55 14.93 6.44 6.61
C ALA A 55 14.34 7.36 5.51
N SER A 56 14.77 7.25 4.25
CA SER A 56 14.16 8.01 3.15
C SER A 56 12.81 7.43 2.73
N TRP A 57 12.52 6.18 3.09
CA TRP A 57 11.26 5.51 2.78
C TRP A 57 10.16 5.87 3.76
N ARG A 58 9.05 6.39 3.24
CA ARG A 58 7.90 6.80 4.06
C ARG A 58 6.81 5.75 4.13
N GLY A 59 6.64 4.96 3.08
CA GLY A 59 5.56 4.00 2.99
C GLY A 59 5.59 3.21 1.68
N LEU A 60 4.81 2.13 1.65
CA LEU A 60 4.71 1.25 0.50
C LEU A 60 3.24 0.95 0.20
N SER A 61 2.88 0.89 -1.06
CA SER A 61 1.68 0.18 -1.49
C SER A 61 2.05 -1.27 -1.83
N LEU A 62 1.21 -2.22 -1.45
CA LEU A 62 1.48 -3.64 -1.56
C LEU A 62 0.38 -4.28 -2.40
N THR A 63 0.77 -4.89 -3.51
CA THR A 63 -0.14 -5.62 -4.38
C THR A 63 0.21 -7.11 -4.39
N MET A 64 -0.52 -7.90 -5.17
CA MET A 64 -0.26 -9.34 -5.33
C MET A 64 1.23 -9.60 -5.63
N PRO A 65 1.86 -10.60 -5.00
CA PRO A 65 1.30 -11.55 -4.01
C PRO A 65 1.41 -11.09 -2.55
N LEU A 66 1.84 -9.85 -2.28
CA LEU A 66 2.43 -9.47 -0.99
C LEU A 66 1.44 -9.18 0.14
N LYS A 67 0.15 -9.06 -0.13
CA LYS A 67 -0.82 -8.53 0.86
C LYS A 67 -0.88 -9.34 2.16
N GLN A 68 -0.75 -10.66 2.08
CA GLN A 68 -0.82 -11.54 3.25
C GLN A 68 0.50 -11.58 4.03
N VAL A 69 1.65 -11.65 3.35
CA VAL A 69 2.96 -11.58 4.02
C VAL A 69 3.14 -10.22 4.71
N ALA A 70 2.67 -9.14 4.08
CA ALA A 70 2.64 -7.82 4.67
C ALA A 70 1.85 -7.75 5.98
N ALA A 71 0.65 -8.35 6.01
CA ALA A 71 -0.15 -8.40 7.22
C ALA A 71 0.57 -9.13 8.38
N ARG A 72 1.37 -10.16 8.07
CA ARG A 72 2.17 -10.89 9.08
C ARG A 72 3.42 -10.13 9.52
N THR A 73 3.95 -9.24 8.67
CA THR A 73 5.17 -8.45 8.96
C THR A 73 4.87 -7.16 9.72
N ALA A 74 3.66 -6.63 9.63
CA ALA A 74 3.30 -5.37 10.28
C ALA A 74 3.36 -5.46 11.82
N VAL A 75 3.82 -4.40 12.48
CA VAL A 75 3.86 -4.30 13.95
C VAL A 75 2.51 -3.91 14.54
N ALA A 76 1.65 -3.28 13.73
CA ALA A 76 0.26 -3.00 14.06
C ALA A 76 -0.59 -3.03 12.79
N LEU A 77 -1.88 -3.35 12.95
CA LEU A 77 -2.86 -3.40 11.87
C LEU A 77 -4.04 -2.49 12.19
N ASP A 78 -4.61 -1.84 11.18
CA ASP A 78 -5.96 -1.30 11.28
C ASP A 78 -7.02 -2.40 11.32
N ASP A 79 -8.27 -2.03 11.63
CA ASP A 79 -9.35 -2.99 11.79
C ASP A 79 -9.63 -3.75 10.49
N ASP A 80 -9.60 -3.07 9.34
CA ASP A 80 -9.83 -3.68 8.02
C ASP A 80 -8.73 -4.68 7.66
N ALA A 81 -7.46 -4.36 7.88
CA ALA A 81 -6.36 -5.29 7.64
C ALA A 81 -6.41 -6.49 8.60
N ARG A 82 -6.78 -6.28 9.86
CA ARG A 82 -6.96 -7.37 10.84
C ARG A 82 -8.10 -8.30 10.43
N LEU A 83 -9.23 -7.75 9.97
CA LEU A 83 -10.41 -8.52 9.56
C LEU A 83 -10.17 -9.29 8.25
N THR A 84 -9.51 -8.67 7.28
CA THR A 84 -9.27 -9.26 5.95
C THR A 84 -8.03 -10.15 5.90
N GLY A 85 -7.10 -10.01 6.84
CA GLY A 85 -5.78 -10.65 6.79
C GLY A 85 -4.90 -10.15 5.65
N ALA A 86 -5.19 -8.95 5.13
CA ALA A 86 -4.53 -8.38 3.96
C ALA A 86 -4.14 -6.92 4.22
N VAL A 87 -2.87 -6.58 3.94
CA VAL A 87 -2.38 -5.20 3.97
C VAL A 87 -2.02 -4.78 2.55
N ASN A 88 -2.60 -3.66 2.10
CA ASN A 88 -2.26 -3.05 0.81
C ASN A 88 -1.44 -1.75 0.99
N THR A 89 -1.27 -1.27 2.23
CA THR A 89 -0.59 -0.01 2.52
C THR A 89 0.25 -0.14 3.79
N PHE A 90 1.54 0.17 3.70
CA PHE A 90 2.43 0.34 4.84
C PHE A 90 2.74 1.81 5.07
N LEU A 91 2.66 2.23 6.33
CA LEU A 91 3.34 3.41 6.84
C LEU A 91 4.59 2.95 7.59
N LEU A 92 5.76 3.40 7.16
CA LEU A 92 7.02 3.04 7.81
C LEU A 92 7.28 3.99 8.98
N ALA A 93 7.15 3.46 10.19
CA ALA A 93 7.37 4.17 11.44
C ALA A 93 8.66 3.67 12.13
N PRO A 94 9.26 4.44 13.04
CA PRO A 94 10.47 4.04 13.77
C PRO A 94 10.36 2.69 14.52
N GLU A 95 9.17 2.37 15.00
CA GLU A 95 8.84 1.11 15.69
C GLU A 95 8.58 -0.07 14.75
N GLY A 96 8.47 0.17 13.44
CA GLY A 96 8.22 -0.83 12.41
C GLY A 96 7.05 -0.47 11.46
N PRO A 97 6.74 -1.33 10.48
CA PRO A 97 5.68 -1.07 9.50
C PRO A 97 4.28 -1.15 10.15
N LEU A 98 3.49 -0.09 10.00
CA LEU A 98 2.07 -0.08 10.35
C LEU A 98 1.26 -0.46 9.10
N GLY A 99 0.42 -1.49 9.23
CA GLY A 99 -0.33 -2.07 8.12
C GLY A 99 -1.78 -1.59 8.06
N PHE A 100 -2.19 -1.17 6.86
CA PHE A 100 -3.54 -0.70 6.58
C PHE A 100 -4.15 -1.41 5.37
N ASN A 101 -5.47 -1.52 5.35
CA ASN A 101 -6.21 -1.96 4.17
C ASN A 101 -7.15 -0.86 3.67
N THR A 102 -6.70 -0.14 2.64
CA THR A 102 -7.49 0.95 2.03
C THR A 102 -8.46 0.48 0.94
N ASP A 103 -8.37 -0.78 0.50
CA ASP A 103 -9.25 -1.32 -0.55
C ASP A 103 -10.69 -1.49 -0.07
N VAL A 104 -10.90 -1.86 1.20
CA VAL A 104 -12.23 -2.06 1.79
C VAL A 104 -13.04 -0.76 1.75
N GLY A 105 -12.48 0.30 2.35
CA GLY A 105 -13.09 1.63 2.32
C GLY A 105 -13.21 2.20 0.90
N GLY A 106 -12.22 1.95 0.04
CA GLY A 106 -12.25 2.36 -1.37
C GLY A 106 -13.39 1.72 -2.15
N LEU A 107 -13.59 0.41 -2.00
CA LEU A 107 -14.69 -0.33 -2.63
C LEU A 107 -16.04 0.14 -2.11
N ALA A 108 -16.19 0.28 -0.79
CA ALA A 108 -17.44 0.73 -0.19
C ALA A 108 -17.87 2.11 -0.71
N ARG A 109 -16.92 3.05 -0.83
CA ARG A 109 -17.18 4.38 -1.40
C ARG A 109 -17.55 4.31 -2.88
N ALA A 110 -16.81 3.53 -3.68
CA ALA A 110 -17.10 3.37 -5.10
C ALA A 110 -18.51 2.79 -5.35
N LEU A 111 -18.99 1.89 -4.49
CA LEU A 111 -20.35 1.35 -4.55
C LEU A 111 -21.41 2.39 -4.16
N ASP A 112 -21.19 3.15 -3.09
CA ASP A 112 -22.12 4.21 -2.67
C ASP A 112 -22.22 5.33 -3.73
N GLU A 113 -21.12 5.68 -4.39
CA GLU A 113 -21.08 6.65 -5.50
C GLU A 113 -22.00 6.26 -6.67
N VAL A 114 -22.21 4.96 -6.89
CA VAL A 114 -23.16 4.44 -7.91
C VAL A 114 -24.52 4.06 -7.32
N GLY A 115 -24.78 4.42 -6.05
CA GLY A 115 -26.06 4.21 -5.38
C GLY A 115 -26.29 2.80 -4.83
N VAL A 116 -25.26 1.95 -4.79
CA VAL A 116 -25.34 0.60 -4.21
C VAL A 116 -25.03 0.66 -2.73
N ARG A 117 -26.06 0.58 -1.88
CA ARG A 117 -25.95 0.77 -0.43
C ARG A 117 -26.23 -0.48 0.41
N ASP A 118 -26.81 -1.48 -0.22
CA ASP A 118 -27.15 -2.75 0.42
C ASP A 118 -26.79 -3.87 -0.54
N PRO A 119 -26.00 -4.86 -0.12
CA PRO A 119 -25.83 -6.06 -0.91
C PRO A 119 -27.19 -6.77 -0.96
N GLY A 120 -27.79 -6.84 -2.14
CA GLY A 120 -28.95 -7.72 -2.35
C GLY A 120 -28.62 -9.18 -2.01
N VAL A 121 -29.54 -10.10 -2.33
CA VAL A 121 -29.38 -11.53 -1.99
C VAL A 121 -28.01 -12.08 -2.42
N ILE A 122 -27.15 -12.31 -1.42
CA ILE A 122 -25.90 -13.06 -1.58
C ILE A 122 -26.31 -14.53 -1.70
N ARG A 123 -26.17 -15.10 -2.90
CA ARG A 123 -26.34 -16.53 -3.13
C ARG A 123 -25.02 -17.26 -3.04
#